data_AF-A0A165AUQ9-F1
#
_entry.id   AF-A0A165AUQ9-F1
#
_cell.length_a   1.000
_cell.length_b   1.000
_cell.length_c   1.000
_cell.angle_alpha   90.00
_cell.angle_beta   90.00
_cell.angle_gamma   90.00
#
_symmetry.space_group_name_H-M   'P 1'
#
loop_
_entity.id
_entity.type
_entity.pdbx_description
1 polymer ?
#
loop_
_entity_poly.entity_id
_entity_poly.type
_entity_poly.pdbx_seq_one_letter_code
_entity_poly.pdbx_strand_id
1 'polypeptide(L)'
;VEHYKSHSVRSIQIRASHLPSNVEAALADMKNWKMIEWERQRLDARCHGELPYFSHWLARLLCCRDMEAIMDRNLLNADNHLPYNCADIFDTVTLREFRGPDGHPFICGETNEGHYIFSLCMDGLQPHGRGRLPDSVGTIYLACLNLPPNLRYDPDNLFLVGSFQAQLTLPWRRSTLC
;
A
#
# COMPACT_ATOMS: atom_id res chain seq x y z
N VAL A 1 -53.14 21.48 -17.40
CA VAL A 1 -51.77 20.94 -17.45
C VAL A 1 -50.82 22.13 -17.35
N GLU A 2 -50.40 22.56 -16.15
CA GLU A 2 -49.27 23.50 -15.92
C GLU A 2 -49.21 23.98 -14.45
N HIS A 3 -48.97 23.08 -13.50
CA HIS A 3 -48.69 23.51 -12.11
C HIS A 3 -47.55 22.77 -11.41
N TYR A 4 -46.87 21.84 -12.08
CA TYR A 4 -45.81 21.02 -11.45
C TYR A 4 -44.37 21.46 -11.75
N LYS A 5 -44.14 22.44 -12.65
CA LYS A 5 -42.80 22.73 -13.20
C LYS A 5 -41.99 23.81 -12.44
N SER A 6 -42.56 24.57 -11.51
CA SER A 6 -41.85 25.70 -10.88
C SER A 6 -41.11 25.38 -9.57
N HIS A 7 -41.50 24.33 -8.86
CA HIS A 7 -40.91 24.00 -7.54
C HIS A 7 -39.53 23.33 -7.66
N SER A 8 -39.31 22.55 -8.72
CA SER A 8 -38.05 21.85 -8.98
C SER A 8 -36.91 22.82 -9.32
N VAL A 9 -37.14 23.78 -10.22
CA VAL A 9 -36.08 24.69 -10.73
C VAL A 9 -35.53 25.61 -9.63
N ARG A 10 -36.40 26.17 -8.78
CA ARG A 10 -35.97 27.06 -7.69
C ARG A 10 -35.15 26.31 -6.63
N SER A 11 -35.53 25.07 -6.31
CA SER A 11 -34.77 24.22 -5.39
C SER A 11 -33.41 23.82 -5.94
N ILE A 12 -33.30 23.60 -7.26
CA ILE A 12 -32.06 23.31 -7.96
C ILE A 12 -31.16 24.54 -8.00
N GLN A 13 -31.70 25.72 -8.27
CA GLN A 13 -30.94 26.98 -8.26
C GLN A 13 -30.39 27.33 -6.87
N ILE A 14 -31.19 27.13 -5.81
CA ILE A 14 -30.74 27.34 -4.43
C ILE A 14 -29.63 26.34 -4.06
N ARG A 15 -29.77 25.06 -4.41
CA ARG A 15 -28.71 24.07 -4.17
C ARG A 15 -27.45 24.35 -4.99
N ALA A 16 -27.60 24.81 -6.24
CA ALA A 16 -26.50 25.20 -7.10
C ALA A 16 -25.77 26.45 -6.59
N SER A 17 -26.48 27.42 -5.97
CA SER A 17 -25.85 28.60 -5.37
C SER A 17 -25.02 28.29 -4.13
N HIS A 18 -25.32 27.20 -3.42
CA HIS A 18 -24.54 26.73 -2.26
C HIS A 18 -23.47 25.69 -2.63
N LEU A 19 -23.45 25.18 -3.85
CA LEU A 19 -22.48 24.19 -4.30
C LEU A 19 -21.03 24.70 -4.24
N PRO A 20 -20.71 25.95 -4.66
CA PRO A 20 -19.35 26.47 -4.57
C PRO A 20 -18.86 26.55 -3.11
N SER A 21 -19.68 27.06 -2.20
CA SER A 21 -19.32 27.17 -0.78
C SER A 21 -19.15 25.80 -0.12
N ASN A 22 -19.96 24.81 -0.51
CA ASN A 22 -19.85 23.45 0.01
C ASN A 22 -18.59 22.74 -0.51
N VAL A 23 -18.24 22.96 -1.78
CA VAL A 23 -17.00 22.43 -2.38
C VAL A 23 -15.78 23.10 -1.76
N GLU A 24 -15.81 24.41 -1.54
CA GLU A 24 -14.72 25.14 -0.86
C GLU A 24 -14.55 24.68 0.59
N ALA A 25 -15.64 24.48 1.33
CA ALA A 25 -15.60 23.92 2.68
C ALA A 25 -14.99 22.51 2.68
N ALA A 26 -15.43 21.63 1.79
CA ALA A 26 -14.87 20.28 1.68
C ALA A 26 -13.39 20.28 1.27
N LEU A 27 -12.97 21.22 0.41
CA LEU A 27 -11.57 21.41 0.04
C LEU A 27 -10.74 21.94 1.21
N ALA A 28 -11.29 22.84 2.02
CA ALA A 28 -10.65 23.34 3.23
C ALA A 28 -10.50 22.22 4.27
N ASP A 29 -11.55 21.42 4.48
CA ASP A 29 -11.53 20.25 5.35
C ASP A 29 -10.48 19.24 4.90
N MET A 30 -10.43 18.92 3.59
CA MET A 30 -9.41 18.02 3.03
C MET A 30 -7.99 18.57 3.24
N LYS A 31 -7.78 19.87 3.05
CA LYS A 31 -6.47 20.50 3.30
C LYS A 31 -6.09 20.45 4.78
N ASN A 32 -7.05 20.70 5.67
CA ASN A 32 -6.84 20.64 7.11
C ASN A 32 -6.51 19.21 7.56
N TRP A 33 -7.27 18.22 7.06
CA TRP A 33 -7.02 16.82 7.34
C TRP A 33 -5.65 16.36 6.83
N LYS A 34 -5.26 16.80 5.62
CA LYS A 34 -3.93 16.54 5.08
C LYS A 34 -2.83 17.15 5.95
N MET A 35 -3.03 18.35 6.51
CA MET A 35 -2.09 18.99 7.42
C MET A 35 -1.99 18.24 8.75
N ILE A 36 -3.11 17.85 9.34
CA ILE A 36 -3.15 17.06 10.59
C ILE A 36 -2.44 15.72 10.39
N GLU A 37 -2.75 15.03 9.31
CA GLU A 37 -2.12 13.74 8.98
C GLU A 37 -0.62 13.90 8.68
N TRP A 38 -0.23 14.98 8.01
CA TRP A 38 1.18 15.32 7.80
C TRP A 38 1.93 15.55 9.11
N GLU A 39 1.33 16.29 10.05
CA GLU A 39 1.92 16.49 11.37
C GLU A 39 2.00 15.20 12.18
N ARG A 40 0.97 14.35 12.10
CA ARG A 40 0.96 13.01 12.71
C ARG A 40 2.13 12.17 12.19
N GLN A 41 2.25 12.03 10.88
CA GLN A 41 3.33 11.27 10.22
C GLN A 41 4.72 11.86 10.52
N ARG A 42 4.83 13.19 10.59
CA ARG A 42 6.09 13.87 10.92
C ARG A 42 6.51 13.66 12.38
N LEU A 43 5.57 13.62 13.31
CA LEU A 43 5.83 13.32 14.71
C LEU A 43 6.24 11.85 14.87
N ASP A 44 5.54 10.94 14.19
CA ASP A 44 5.85 9.50 14.20
C ASP A 44 7.27 9.23 13.64
N ALA A 45 7.62 9.88 12.54
CA ALA A 45 8.96 9.83 11.95
C ALA A 45 10.06 10.46 12.84
N ARG A 46 9.71 11.33 13.80
CA ARG A 46 10.67 11.91 14.77
C ARG A 46 10.81 11.08 16.04
N CYS A 47 9.76 10.38 16.44
CA CYS A 47 9.78 9.46 17.57
C CYS A 47 10.59 8.19 17.25
N HIS A 48 10.63 7.78 15.99
CA HIS A 48 11.51 6.74 15.47
C HIS A 48 12.80 7.37 14.89
N GLY A 49 13.71 7.79 15.77
CA GLY A 49 15.00 8.42 15.41
C GLY A 49 15.93 7.57 14.53
N GLU A 50 15.59 6.30 14.33
CA GLU A 50 16.11 5.41 13.29
C GLU A 50 14.89 4.68 12.71
N LEU A 51 14.79 4.55 11.39
CA LEU A 51 13.79 3.64 10.79
C LEU A 51 13.96 2.28 11.50
N PRO A 52 12.89 1.68 12.04
CA PRO A 52 13.04 0.44 12.78
C PRO A 52 13.76 -0.56 11.88
N TYR A 53 14.87 -1.12 12.37
CA TYR A 53 15.53 -2.20 11.67
C TYR A 53 14.50 -3.30 11.37
N PHE A 54 14.63 -3.94 10.21
CA PHE A 54 13.71 -5.02 9.81
C PHE A 54 13.51 -6.05 10.92
N SER A 55 14.56 -6.38 11.67
CA SER A 55 14.52 -7.27 12.85
C SER A 55 13.59 -6.77 13.96
N HIS A 56 13.59 -5.47 14.26
CA HIS A 56 12.72 -4.89 15.29
C HIS A 56 11.26 -4.91 14.86
N TRP A 57 10.98 -4.56 13.60
CA TRP A 57 9.64 -4.67 13.04
C TRP A 57 9.15 -6.12 13.03
N LEU A 58 9.98 -7.06 12.60
CA LEU A 58 9.63 -8.47 12.54
C LEU A 58 9.39 -9.03 13.96
N ALA A 59 10.25 -8.69 14.93
CA ALA A 59 10.04 -9.08 16.32
C ALA A 59 8.72 -8.54 16.87
N ARG A 60 8.38 -7.27 16.57
CA ARG A 60 7.08 -6.69 16.96
C ARG A 60 5.91 -7.45 16.33
N LEU A 61 6.01 -7.80 15.05
CA LEU A 61 4.98 -8.55 14.34
C LEU A 61 4.78 -9.94 14.97
N LEU A 62 5.86 -10.65 15.26
CA LEU A 62 5.83 -11.99 15.87
C LEU A 62 5.34 -11.98 17.33
N CYS A 63 5.73 -10.97 18.12
CA CYS A 63 5.26 -10.83 19.51
C CYS A 63 3.79 -10.43 19.63
N CYS A 64 3.14 -10.04 18.53
CA CYS A 64 1.72 -9.74 18.54
C CYS A 64 0.92 -11.03 18.73
N ARG A 65 -0.09 -10.97 19.60
CA ARG A 65 -0.90 -12.13 19.96
C ARG A 65 -1.53 -12.75 18.70
N ASP A 66 -1.43 -14.07 18.61
CA ASP A 66 -1.98 -14.89 17.53
C ASP A 66 -1.33 -14.67 16.14
N MET A 67 -0.37 -13.73 15.97
CA MET A 67 0.24 -13.47 14.66
C MET A 67 1.06 -14.65 14.13
N GLU A 68 1.90 -15.27 14.96
CA GLU A 68 2.64 -16.48 14.58
C GLU A 68 1.69 -17.60 14.15
N ALA A 69 0.67 -17.90 14.96
CA ALA A 69 -0.33 -18.91 14.63
C ALA A 69 -1.08 -18.60 13.32
N ILE A 70 -1.36 -17.33 13.03
CA ILE A 70 -1.94 -16.90 11.75
C ILE A 70 -0.96 -17.17 10.61
N MET A 71 0.32 -16.83 10.76
CA MET A 71 1.33 -16.96 9.71
C MET A 71 1.79 -18.41 9.46
N ASP A 72 1.71 -19.26 10.49
CA ASP A 72 2.09 -20.68 10.46
C ASP A 72 0.93 -21.59 10.04
N ARG A 73 -0.24 -21.02 9.71
CA ARG A 73 -1.34 -21.78 9.13
C ARG A 73 -0.87 -22.51 7.87
N ASN A 74 -1.55 -23.59 7.52
CA ASN A 74 -1.24 -24.27 6.26
C ASN A 74 -1.58 -23.36 5.06
N LEU A 75 -0.54 -22.76 4.46
CA LEU A 75 -0.65 -21.82 3.35
C LEU A 75 -0.89 -22.52 2.02
N LEU A 76 -0.49 -23.80 1.92
CA LEU A 76 -0.71 -24.62 0.75
C LEU A 76 -1.99 -25.43 0.95
N ASN A 77 -2.89 -25.40 -0.03
CA ASN A 77 -4.06 -26.28 -0.01
C ASN A 77 -3.58 -27.74 0.09
N ALA A 78 -4.19 -28.51 1.00
CA ALA A 78 -3.84 -29.92 1.23
C ALA A 78 -4.07 -30.80 -0.03
N ASP A 79 -4.95 -30.35 -0.91
CA ASP A 79 -5.13 -30.96 -2.22
C ASP A 79 -3.94 -30.59 -3.12
N ASN A 80 -3.11 -31.58 -3.45
CA ASN A 80 -1.97 -31.49 -4.39
C ASN A 80 -2.37 -31.04 -5.81
N HIS A 81 -3.63 -30.69 -6.06
CA HIS A 81 -4.10 -30.12 -7.30
C HIS A 81 -3.99 -28.60 -7.29
N LEU A 82 -3.58 -28.03 -8.43
CA LEU A 82 -3.68 -26.60 -8.64
C LEU A 82 -5.15 -26.23 -8.72
N PRO A 83 -5.63 -25.28 -7.90
CA PRO A 83 -7.00 -24.86 -7.96
C PRO A 83 -7.28 -24.24 -9.34
N TYR A 84 -8.49 -24.48 -9.86
CA TYR A 84 -8.91 -23.92 -11.14
C TYR A 84 -8.85 -22.38 -11.13
N ASN A 85 -9.09 -21.77 -9.96
CA ASN A 85 -8.96 -20.34 -9.73
C ASN A 85 -7.86 -20.09 -8.69
N CYS A 86 -6.89 -19.26 -9.04
CA CYS A 86 -5.85 -18.76 -8.13
C CYS A 86 -6.47 -17.70 -7.21
N ALA A 87 -6.72 -18.03 -5.94
CA ALA A 87 -7.34 -17.11 -4.98
C ALA A 87 -6.29 -16.32 -4.19
N ASP A 88 -5.14 -16.93 -3.89
CA ASP A 88 -3.98 -16.28 -3.29
C ASP A 88 -2.70 -16.62 -4.06
N ILE A 89 -1.61 -15.90 -3.78
CA ILE A 89 -0.30 -16.13 -4.39
C ILE A 89 0.25 -17.54 -4.08
N PHE A 90 -0.13 -18.13 -2.95
CA PHE A 90 0.25 -19.50 -2.57
C PHE A 90 -0.42 -20.58 -3.43
N ASP A 91 -1.43 -20.23 -4.23
CA ASP A 91 -2.00 -21.14 -5.23
C ASP A 91 -1.14 -21.25 -6.49
N THR A 92 -0.14 -20.38 -6.63
CA THR A 92 0.76 -20.41 -7.79
C THR A 92 1.73 -21.59 -7.72
N VAL A 93 2.03 -22.15 -8.91
CA VAL A 93 3.05 -23.20 -9.06
C VAL A 93 4.41 -22.72 -8.52
N THR A 94 4.76 -21.47 -8.77
CA THR A 94 6.04 -20.88 -8.39
C THR A 94 6.31 -21.01 -6.89
N LEU A 95 5.34 -20.68 -6.03
CA LEU A 95 5.54 -20.77 -4.58
C LEU A 95 5.42 -22.21 -4.05
N ARG A 96 4.58 -23.05 -4.67
CA ARG A 96 4.44 -24.47 -4.31
C ARG A 96 5.71 -25.28 -4.62
N GLU A 97 6.37 -24.96 -5.72
CA GLU A 97 7.60 -25.63 -6.16
C GLU A 97 8.86 -24.90 -5.70
N PHE A 98 8.73 -23.76 -5.02
CA PHE A 98 9.87 -23.02 -4.48
C PHE A 98 10.56 -23.89 -3.42
N ARG A 99 11.85 -24.16 -3.63
CA ARG A 99 12.66 -25.00 -2.75
C ARG A 99 13.62 -24.15 -1.94
N GLY A 100 13.80 -24.54 -0.69
CA GLY A 100 14.83 -23.98 0.17
C GLY A 100 16.24 -24.41 -0.26
N PRO A 101 17.29 -23.87 0.40
CA PRO A 101 18.68 -24.28 0.18
C PRO A 101 18.94 -25.78 0.44
N ASP A 102 18.07 -26.42 1.21
CA ASP A 102 18.05 -27.85 1.53
C ASP A 102 17.43 -28.72 0.42
N GLY A 103 16.83 -28.10 -0.60
CA GLY A 103 16.16 -28.79 -1.70
C GLY A 103 14.75 -29.28 -1.39
N HIS A 104 14.23 -29.02 -0.18
CA HIS A 104 12.86 -29.30 0.22
C HIS A 104 11.93 -28.12 -0.11
N PRO A 105 10.60 -28.33 -0.21
CA PRO A 105 9.65 -27.24 -0.39
C PRO A 105 9.83 -26.19 0.72
N PHE A 106 10.01 -24.93 0.33
CA PHE A 106 10.23 -23.85 1.29
C PHE A 106 9.00 -23.61 2.15
N ILE A 107 7.78 -23.76 1.62
CA ILE A 107 6.58 -23.71 2.46
C ILE A 107 6.20 -25.15 2.83
N CYS A 108 6.46 -25.52 4.08
CA CYS A 108 6.13 -26.82 4.62
C CYS A 108 5.47 -26.63 5.99
N GLY A 109 4.39 -27.36 6.27
CA GLY A 109 3.66 -27.25 7.54
C GLY A 109 4.32 -27.98 8.71
N GLU A 110 5.45 -28.65 8.49
CA GLU A 110 6.09 -29.57 9.47
C GLU A 110 7.49 -29.10 9.92
N THR A 111 7.74 -27.79 9.95
CA THR A 111 9.04 -27.23 10.38
C THR A 111 8.92 -26.52 11.73
N ASN A 112 9.97 -26.61 12.54
CA ASN A 112 10.11 -25.81 13.78
C ASN A 112 10.72 -24.42 13.49
N GLU A 113 10.71 -24.00 12.22
CA GLU A 113 11.27 -22.75 11.72
C GLU A 113 10.20 -21.95 10.97
N GLY A 114 10.19 -20.63 11.18
CA GLY A 114 9.25 -19.72 10.53
C GLY A 114 9.69 -19.37 9.10
N HIS A 115 8.97 -19.90 8.11
CA HIS A 115 9.26 -19.65 6.70
C HIS A 115 8.40 -18.49 6.17
N TYR A 116 8.95 -17.28 6.24
CA TYR A 116 8.23 -16.06 5.85
C TYR A 116 8.59 -15.59 4.43
N ILE A 117 7.56 -15.28 3.65
CA ILE A 117 7.69 -14.69 2.32
C ILE A 117 7.23 -13.24 2.37
N PHE A 118 8.03 -12.35 1.80
CA PHE A 118 7.72 -10.92 1.74
C PHE A 118 7.58 -10.47 0.29
N SER A 119 6.55 -9.66 0.02
CA SER A 119 6.43 -8.93 -1.24
C SER A 119 7.12 -7.58 -1.10
N LEU A 120 7.99 -7.26 -2.05
CA LEU A 120 8.56 -5.94 -2.20
C LEU A 120 7.60 -5.07 -3.01
N CYS A 121 7.01 -4.08 -2.34
CA CYS A 121 6.10 -3.14 -2.97
C CYS A 121 6.78 -1.78 -3.11
N MET A 122 6.67 -1.20 -4.30
CA MET A 122 7.18 0.12 -4.61
C MET A 122 6.04 0.98 -5.16
N ASP A 123 5.78 2.10 -4.51
CA ASP A 123 4.78 3.07 -4.97
C ASP A 123 5.45 4.41 -5.25
N GLY A 124 5.10 5.02 -6.39
CA GLY A 124 5.68 6.26 -6.88
C GLY A 124 4.59 7.33 -7.04
N LEU A 125 4.69 8.37 -6.23
CA LEU A 125 3.82 9.54 -6.31
C LEU A 125 4.49 10.62 -7.16
N GLN A 126 3.72 11.21 -8.08
CA GLN A 126 4.15 12.43 -8.77
C GLN A 126 3.55 13.65 -8.03
N PRO A 127 4.27 14.27 -7.09
CA PRO A 127 3.72 15.32 -6.21
C PRO A 127 3.17 16.52 -6.98
N HIS A 128 3.70 16.77 -8.19
CA HIS A 128 3.34 17.92 -9.01
C HIS A 128 2.26 17.62 -10.07
N GLY A 129 1.74 16.39 -10.12
CA GLY A 129 0.76 15.97 -11.12
C GLY A 129 1.32 15.86 -12.54
N ARG A 130 0.45 15.48 -13.50
CA ARG A 130 0.83 15.28 -14.90
C ARG A 130 1.17 16.64 -15.57
N GLY A 131 2.32 16.72 -16.24
CA GLY A 131 2.71 17.88 -17.06
C GLY A 131 3.67 18.89 -16.41
N ARG A 132 4.12 18.65 -15.18
CA ARG A 132 5.22 19.40 -14.54
C ARG A 132 6.54 18.63 -14.61
N LEU A 133 7.62 19.23 -14.10
CA LEU A 133 8.94 18.59 -14.02
C LEU A 133 8.81 17.16 -13.46
N PRO A 134 9.55 16.19 -14.03
CA PRO A 134 9.48 14.80 -13.64
C PRO A 134 10.22 14.57 -12.31
N ASP A 135 9.66 15.12 -11.24
CA ASP A 135 10.02 14.78 -9.88
C ASP A 135 9.01 13.74 -9.40
N SER A 136 9.51 12.59 -8.97
CA SER A 136 8.74 11.51 -8.37
C SER A 136 9.27 11.25 -6.96
N VAL A 137 8.35 11.02 -6.02
CA VAL A 137 8.69 10.56 -4.68
C VAL A 137 8.19 9.12 -4.58
N GLY A 138 9.12 8.20 -4.42
CA GLY A 138 8.85 6.78 -4.27
C GLY A 138 8.97 6.33 -2.82
N THR A 139 8.19 5.32 -2.47
CA THR A 139 8.28 4.61 -1.19
C THR A 139 8.38 3.12 -1.45
N ILE A 140 9.22 2.45 -0.68
CA ILE A 140 9.42 1.00 -0.70
C ILE A 140 8.93 0.43 0.61
N TYR A 141 8.06 -0.56 0.55
CA TYR A 141 7.55 -1.28 1.72
C TYR A 141 7.56 -2.79 1.50
N LEU A 142 7.65 -3.56 2.58
CA LEU A 142 7.47 -5.01 2.56
C LEU A 142 6.10 -5.36 3.13
N ALA A 143 5.42 -6.28 2.45
CA ALA A 143 4.21 -6.91 2.95
C ALA A 143 4.49 -8.40 3.23
N CYS A 144 4.16 -8.88 4.43
CA CYS A 144 4.29 -10.29 4.77
C CYS A 144 3.20 -11.10 4.06
N LEU A 145 3.58 -11.95 3.11
CA LEU A 145 2.64 -12.75 2.35
C LEU A 145 2.01 -13.86 3.19
N ASN A 146 2.67 -14.32 4.24
CA ASN A 146 2.09 -15.32 5.16
C ASN A 146 0.82 -14.80 5.83
N LEU A 147 0.62 -13.48 5.97
CA LEU A 147 -0.64 -12.93 6.45
C LEU A 147 -1.79 -13.15 5.45
N PRO A 148 -3.03 -13.35 5.92
CA PRO A 148 -4.17 -13.46 5.04
C PRO A 148 -4.41 -12.12 4.30
N PRO A 149 -5.03 -12.13 3.12
CA PRO A 149 -5.16 -10.93 2.27
C PRO A 149 -5.73 -9.70 2.98
N ASN A 150 -6.64 -9.89 3.93
CA ASN A 150 -7.26 -8.82 4.71
C ASN A 150 -6.32 -8.16 5.75
N LEU A 151 -5.23 -8.82 6.14
CA LEU A 151 -4.24 -8.30 7.11
C LEU A 151 -2.92 -7.86 6.44
N ARG A 152 -2.63 -8.39 5.25
CA ARG A 152 -1.36 -8.22 4.52
C ARG A 152 -1.00 -6.77 4.22
N TYR A 153 -1.99 -5.93 3.96
CA TYR A 153 -1.82 -4.52 3.62
C TYR A 153 -2.37 -3.56 4.68
N ASP A 154 -2.62 -4.07 5.89
CA ASP A 154 -2.89 -3.21 7.03
C ASP A 154 -1.63 -2.36 7.29
N PRO A 155 -1.74 -1.02 7.41
CA PRO A 155 -0.60 -0.14 7.69
C PRO A 155 0.25 -0.59 8.89
N ASP A 156 -0.35 -1.22 9.90
CA ASP A 156 0.37 -1.69 11.10
C ASP A 156 1.26 -2.91 10.82
N ASN A 157 0.92 -3.69 9.78
CA ASN A 157 1.60 -4.90 9.34
C ASN A 157 2.55 -4.66 8.15
N LEU A 158 2.66 -3.43 7.65
CA LEU A 158 3.62 -3.08 6.61
C LEU A 158 4.95 -2.65 7.22
N PHE A 159 6.04 -3.04 6.57
CA PHE A 159 7.36 -2.54 6.90
C PHE A 159 7.79 -1.46 5.91
N LEU A 160 7.99 -0.22 6.38
CA LEU A 160 8.55 0.84 5.57
C LEU A 160 10.08 0.65 5.45
N VAL A 161 10.54 0.25 4.25
CA VAL A 161 11.97 0.09 3.97
C VAL A 161 12.63 1.45 3.80
N GLY A 162 11.96 2.36 3.09
CA GLY A 162 12.46 3.71 2.88
C GLY A 162 11.71 4.48 1.80
N SER A 163 12.01 5.77 1.73
CA SER A 163 11.50 6.68 0.71
C SER A 163 12.65 7.28 -0.10
N PHE A 164 12.44 7.47 -1.39
CA PHE A 164 13.43 8.06 -2.29
C PHE A 164 12.80 9.15 -3.15
N GLN A 165 13.57 10.19 -3.45
CA GLN A 165 13.18 11.20 -4.44
C GLN A 165 13.93 10.90 -5.74
N ALA A 166 13.18 10.55 -6.78
CA ALA A 166 13.71 10.41 -8.12
C ALA A 166 13.50 11.73 -8.87
N GLN A 167 14.59 12.44 -9.12
CA GLN A 167 14.62 13.56 -10.03
C GLN A 167 15.19 13.09 -11.36
N LEU A 168 14.40 13.14 -12.43
CA LEU A 168 14.89 12.88 -13.79
C LEU A 168 15.77 14.06 -14.21
N THR A 169 17.07 14.00 -13.88
CA THR A 169 18.06 14.84 -14.54
C THR A 169 18.08 14.45 -16.01
N LEU A 170 17.58 15.30 -16.91
CA LEU A 170 17.75 15.09 -18.35
C LEU A 170 19.22 15.31 -18.73
N PRO A 171 19.97 14.31 -19.24
CA PRO A 171 21.25 14.56 -19.86
C PRO A 171 21.17 14.13 -21.32
N TRP A 172 20.26 14.75 -22.08
CA TRP A 172 20.35 14.73 -23.55
C TRP A 172 20.05 16.13 -24.04
N ARG A 173 21.09 16.99 -23.98
CA ARG A 173 21.19 18.12 -24.90
C ARG A 173 20.92 17.54 -26.29
N ARG A 174 19.85 17.99 -26.93
CA ARG A 174 19.74 17.90 -28.39
C ARG A 174 20.97 18.62 -28.93
N SER A 175 21.96 17.87 -29.39
CA SER A 175 22.97 18.36 -30.30
C SER A 175 22.23 18.73 -31.58
N THR A 176 21.74 19.96 -31.67
CA THR A 176 21.39 20.58 -32.94
C THR A 176 22.69 20.72 -33.71
N LEU A 177 22.98 19.73 -34.56
CA LEU A 177 23.78 19.92 -35.76
C LEU A 177 22.97 20.86 -36.67
N CYS A 178 23.40 22.12 -36.71
CA CYS A 178 23.21 23.02 -37.84
C CYS A 178 24.60 23.43 -38.32
#